data_AF-A0A3M7M368-F1
#
_entry.id   AF-A0A3M7M368-F1
#
_cell.length_a   1.000
_cell.length_b   1.000
_cell.length_c   1.000
_cell.angle_alpha   90.00
_cell.angle_beta   90.00
_cell.angle_gamma   90.00
#
_symmetry.space_group_name_H-M   'P 1'
#
loop_
_entity.id
_entity.type
_entity.pdbx_description
1 polymer ?
#
loop_
_entity_poly.entity_id
_entity_poly.type
_entity_poly.pdbx_seq_one_letter_code
_entity_poly.pdbx_strand_id
1 'polypeptide(L)'
;MKVMGNKITYHSPSRGCSMEMGAALTVLIFSQYSLPVSTSMCITGATVGVGLCNGTYKAVNWQRVGLLVFSWIMTIPIAGTIGGLSMGIILNAPHFKSA
;
A
#
# COMPACT_ATOMS: atom_id res chain seq x y z
N MET A 1 7.42 -4.56 -11.43
CA MET A 1 6.32 -5.36 -10.81
C MET A 1 6.74 -6.80 -10.46
N LYS A 2 7.86 -7.00 -9.75
CA LYS A 2 8.42 -8.35 -9.50
C LYS A 2 7.94 -9.00 -8.19
N VAL A 3 7.38 -8.19 -7.29
CA VAL A 3 6.95 -8.60 -5.94
C VAL A 3 5.44 -8.87 -5.88
N MET A 4 4.64 -8.09 -6.64
CA MET A 4 3.19 -8.26 -6.81
C MET A 4 2.77 -9.27 -7.89
N GLY A 5 3.72 -9.87 -8.62
CA GLY A 5 3.43 -10.93 -9.58
C GLY A 5 3.22 -12.28 -8.89
N ASN A 6 3.81 -13.34 -9.44
CA ASN A 6 3.63 -14.73 -8.97
C ASN A 6 4.16 -15.06 -7.55
N LYS A 7 4.54 -14.07 -6.74
CA LYS A 7 5.13 -14.26 -5.40
C LYS A 7 4.11 -14.17 -4.26
N ILE A 8 2.93 -13.58 -4.48
CA ILE A 8 1.89 -13.44 -3.45
C ILE A 8 0.79 -14.48 -3.64
N THR A 9 0.30 -14.67 -4.86
CA THR A 9 -0.67 -15.70 -5.24
C THR A 9 -0.45 -16.11 -6.70
N TYR A 10 -1.08 -17.21 -7.13
CA TYR A 10 -1.09 -17.59 -8.54
C TYR A 10 -2.07 -16.70 -9.33
N HIS A 11 -1.54 -15.97 -10.30
CA HIS A 11 -2.33 -15.07 -11.15
C HIS A 11 -2.69 -15.79 -12.46
N SER A 12 -3.98 -16.11 -12.64
CA SER A 12 -4.55 -16.37 -13.97
C SER A 12 -5.22 -15.11 -14.50
N PRO A 13 -5.44 -14.97 -15.83
CA PRO A 13 -6.10 -13.79 -16.39
C PRO A 13 -7.48 -13.50 -15.76
N SER A 14 -8.27 -14.55 -15.50
CA SER A 14 -9.56 -14.44 -14.83
C SER A 14 -9.44 -13.93 -13.38
N ARG A 15 -8.46 -14.44 -12.63
CA ARG A 15 -8.21 -14.03 -11.24
C ARG A 15 -7.69 -12.59 -11.16
N GLY A 16 -6.86 -12.18 -12.13
CA GLY A 16 -6.38 -10.81 -12.24
C GLY A 16 -7.52 -9.81 -12.46
N CYS A 17 -8.45 -10.12 -13.36
CA CYS A 17 -9.64 -9.29 -13.59
C CYS A 17 -10.49 -9.14 -12.31
N SER A 18 -10.70 -10.23 -11.56
CA SER A 18 -11.42 -10.17 -10.29
C SER A 18 -10.72 -9.33 -9.21
N MET A 19 -9.38 -9.39 -9.13
CA MET A 19 -8.61 -8.58 -8.18
C MET A 19 -8.71 -7.08 -8.51
N GLU A 20 -8.53 -6.73 -9.78
CA GLU A 20 -8.62 -5.34 -10.25
C GLU A 20 -10.04 -4.78 -10.06
N MET A 21 -11.08 -5.57 -10.36
CA MET A 21 -12.46 -5.17 -10.17
C MET A 21 -12.80 -4.94 -8.69
N GLY A 22 -12.32 -5.80 -7.78
CA GLY A 22 -12.49 -5.63 -6.34
C GLY A 22 -11.74 -4.40 -5.80
N ALA A 23 -10.52 -4.17 -6.29
CA ALA A 23 -9.74 -2.99 -5.94
C ALA A 23 -10.41 -1.70 -6.44
N ALA A 24 -10.85 -1.67 -7.71
CA ALA A 24 -11.53 -0.54 -8.32
C ALA A 24 -12.84 -0.22 -7.61
N LEU A 25 -13.66 -1.23 -7.30
CA LEU A 25 -14.92 -1.03 -6.56
C LEU A 25 -14.67 -0.40 -5.19
N THR A 26 -13.67 -0.90 -4.46
CA THR A 26 -13.29 -0.34 -3.16
C THR A 26 -12.86 1.12 -3.29
N VAL A 27 -11.98 1.42 -4.25
CA VAL A 27 -11.49 2.78 -4.49
C VAL A 27 -12.65 3.71 -4.88
N LEU A 28 -13.57 3.26 -5.73
CA LEU A 28 -14.74 4.03 -6.14
C LEU A 28 -15.65 4.36 -4.96
N ILE A 29 -15.95 3.38 -4.10
CA ILE A 29 -16.77 3.59 -2.90
C ILE A 29 -16.13 4.65 -2.01
N PHE A 30 -14.85 4.51 -1.66
CA PHE A 30 -14.16 5.49 -0.81
C PHE A 30 -14.01 6.86 -1.47
N SER A 31 -13.88 6.90 -2.80
CA SER A 31 -13.87 8.15 -3.57
C SER A 31 -15.20 8.89 -3.49
N GLN A 32 -16.34 8.19 -3.42
CA GLN A 32 -17.65 8.85 -3.20
C GLN A 32 -17.73 9.52 -1.83
N TYR A 33 -17.08 8.94 -0.82
CA TYR A 33 -17.00 9.52 0.53
C TYR A 33 -15.89 10.58 0.68
N SER A 34 -15.21 10.96 -0.41
CA SER A 34 -14.10 11.94 -0.41
C SER A 34 -12.96 11.60 0.58
N LEU A 35 -12.81 10.32 0.92
CA LEU A 35 -11.75 9.87 1.83
C LEU A 35 -10.52 9.44 1.02
N PRO A 36 -9.32 9.93 1.36
CA PRO A 36 -8.10 9.49 0.70
C PRO A 36 -7.81 8.03 1.06
N VAL A 37 -7.82 7.15 0.05
CA VAL A 37 -7.57 5.72 0.20
C VAL A 37 -6.30 5.29 -0.52
N SER A 38 -5.55 4.35 0.08
CA SER A 38 -4.35 3.79 -0.53
C SER A 38 -4.70 2.68 -1.53
N THR A 39 -4.53 2.95 -2.83
CA THR A 39 -4.78 1.98 -3.90
C THR A 39 -3.90 0.72 -3.78
N SER A 40 -2.70 0.86 -3.22
CA SER A 40 -1.80 -0.27 -2.93
C SER A 40 -2.40 -1.24 -1.91
N MET A 41 -3.11 -0.71 -0.91
CA MET A 41 -3.76 -1.53 0.11
C MET A 41 -5.03 -2.20 -0.46
N CYS A 42 -5.78 -1.50 -1.31
CA CYS A 42 -6.95 -2.05 -2.00
C CYS A 42 -6.58 -3.26 -2.87
N ILE A 43 -5.56 -3.15 -3.73
CA ILE A 43 -5.16 -4.27 -4.59
C ILE A 43 -4.51 -5.42 -3.82
N THR A 44 -3.75 -5.13 -2.76
CA THR A 44 -3.19 -6.17 -1.89
C THR A 44 -4.30 -6.96 -1.20
N GLY A 45 -5.31 -6.28 -0.66
CA GLY A 45 -6.47 -6.90 -0.04
C GLY A 45 -7.28 -7.75 -1.02
N ALA A 46 -7.53 -7.22 -2.22
CA ALA A 46 -8.22 -7.96 -3.28
C ALA A 46 -7.43 -9.22 -3.72
N THR A 47 -6.10 -9.12 -3.80
CA THR A 47 -5.21 -10.24 -4.13
C THR A 47 -5.26 -11.34 -3.07
N VAL A 48 -5.24 -10.97 -1.79
CA VAL A 48 -5.36 -11.92 -0.67
C VAL A 48 -6.74 -12.56 -0.66
N GLY A 49 -7.81 -11.78 -0.87
CA GLY A 49 -9.19 -12.28 -0.94
C GLY A 49 -9.40 -13.31 -2.05
N VAL A 50 -8.99 -13.00 -3.28
CA VAL A 50 -9.06 -13.94 -4.42
C VAL A 50 -8.14 -15.16 -4.23
N GLY A 51 -7.05 -15.00 -3.49
CA GLY A 51 -6.18 -16.10 -3.09
C GLY A 51 -6.85 -17.05 -2.08
N LEU A 52 -7.56 -16.51 -1.09
CA LEU A 52 -8.31 -17.25 -0.08
C LEU A 52 -9.54 -17.98 -0.64
N CYS A 53 -10.16 -17.46 -1.70
CA CYS A 53 -11.26 -18.15 -2.41
C CYS A 53 -10.85 -19.53 -2.98
N ASN A 54 -9.56 -19.85 -3.05
CA ASN A 54 -9.06 -21.15 -3.49
C ASN A 54 -9.15 -22.23 -2.38
N GLY A 55 -9.72 -21.92 -1.22
CA GLY A 55 -10.00 -22.86 -0.12
C GLY A 55 -8.77 -23.34 0.67
N THR A 56 -7.56 -23.06 0.20
CA THR A 56 -6.31 -23.50 0.84
C THR A 56 -5.52 -22.29 1.34
N TYR A 57 -5.26 -22.21 2.65
CA TYR A 57 -4.42 -21.17 3.26
C TYR A 57 -2.96 -21.16 2.75
N LYS A 58 -2.50 -22.21 2.06
CA LYS A 58 -1.20 -22.23 1.37
C LYS A 58 -1.20 -21.55 0.00
N ALA A 59 -2.36 -21.17 -0.54
CA ALA A 59 -2.47 -20.57 -1.86
C ALA A 59 -1.93 -19.13 -1.92
N VAL A 60 -1.80 -18.47 -0.76
CA VAL A 60 -1.20 -17.14 -0.62
C VAL A 60 0.10 -17.24 0.19
N ASN A 61 1.06 -16.37 -0.09
CA ASN A 61 2.34 -16.32 0.61
C ASN A 61 2.28 -15.32 1.78
N TRP A 62 1.96 -15.81 3.00
CA TRP A 62 1.83 -14.96 4.19
C TRP A 62 3.12 -14.25 4.58
N GLN A 63 4.29 -14.84 4.33
CA GLN A 63 5.56 -14.19 4.63
C GLN A 63 5.76 -12.92 3.79
N ARG A 64 5.32 -12.95 2.53
CA ARG A 64 5.38 -11.78 1.63
C ARG A 64 4.36 -10.72 2.03
N VAL A 65 3.13 -11.13 2.36
CA VAL A 65 2.07 -10.22 2.81
C VAL A 65 2.48 -9.53 4.12
N GLY A 66 3.02 -10.29 5.08
CA GLY A 66 3.49 -9.74 6.36
C GLY A 66 4.63 -8.73 6.19
N LEU A 67 5.58 -9.00 5.29
CA LEU A 67 6.65 -8.05 4.98
C LEU A 67 6.11 -6.76 4.33
N LEU A 68 5.07 -6.87 3.52
CA LEU A 68 4.35 -5.73 2.92
C LEU A 68 3.67 -4.87 4.00
N VAL A 69 2.93 -5.51 4.91
CA VAL A 69 2.28 -4.81 6.03
C VAL A 69 3.31 -4.13 6.93
N PHE A 70 4.40 -4.83 7.26
CA PHE A 70 5.51 -4.26 8.04
C PHE A 70 6.13 -3.05 7.33
N SER A 71 6.31 -3.13 6.00
CA SER A 71 6.85 -2.01 5.22
C SER A 71 5.96 -0.76 5.28
N TRP A 72 4.63 -0.92 5.23
CA TRP A 72 3.70 0.20 5.35
C TRP A 72 3.79 0.89 6.70
N ILE A 73 3.86 0.12 7.79
CA ILE A 73 4.00 0.69 9.13
C ILE A 73 5.35 1.42 9.26
N MET A 74 6.43 0.83 8.76
CA MET A 74 7.77 1.45 8.80
C MET A 74 7.90 2.72 7.96
N THR A 75 7.08 2.91 6.91
CA THR A 75 7.13 4.14 6.11
C THR A 75 6.67 5.39 6.89
N ILE A 76 5.77 5.25 7.87
CA ILE A 76 5.25 6.38 8.67
C ILE A 76 6.35 7.03 9.53
N PRO A 77 7.10 6.30 10.39
CA PRO A 77 8.14 6.90 11.21
C PRO A 77 9.31 7.43 10.36
N ILE A 78 9.66 6.75 9.26
CA ILE A 78 10.75 7.21 8.38
C ILE A 78 10.36 8.52 7.67
N ALA A 79 9.16 8.59 7.09
CA ALA A 79 8.69 9.81 6.45
C ALA A 79 8.49 10.95 7.46
N GLY A 80 7.96 10.65 8.65
CA GLY A 80 7.76 11.62 9.72
C GLY A 80 9.07 12.17 10.28
N THR A 81 10.09 11.32 10.47
CA THR A 81 11.41 11.77 10.95
C THR A 81 12.13 12.63 9.92
N ILE A 82 12.12 12.25 8.65
CA ILE A 82 12.73 13.05 7.57
C ILE A 82 12.01 14.40 7.42
N GLY A 83 10.67 14.41 7.43
CA GLY A 83 9.88 15.64 7.37
C GLY A 83 10.10 16.55 8.58
N GLY A 84 10.13 15.98 9.79
CA GLY A 84 10.38 16.70 11.02
C GLY A 84 11.79 17.29 11.09
N LEU A 85 12.81 16.53 10.69
CA LEU A 85 14.20 16.99 10.65
C LEU A 85 14.40 18.10 9.62
N SER A 86 13.86 17.94 8.41
CA SER A 86 13.98 18.96 7.36
C SER A 86 13.29 20.27 7.74
N MET A 87 12.07 20.21 8.29
CA MET A 87 11.38 21.38 8.82
C MET A 87 12.16 22.03 9.99
N GLY A 88 12.70 21.23 10.90
CA GLY A 88 13.48 21.71 12.04
C GLY A 88 14.75 22.47 11.63
N ILE A 89 15.43 21.99 10.57
CA ILE A 89 16.60 22.66 10.00
C ILE A 89 16.22 23.98 9.32
N ILE A 90 15.11 24.00 8.57
CA ILE A 90 14.62 25.23 7.90
C ILE A 90 14.23 26.30 8.92
N LEU A 91 13.56 25.92 10.01
CA LEU A 91 13.17 26.86 11.07
C LEU A 91 14.37 27.39 11.88
N ASN A 92 15.44 26.61 12.02
CA ASN A 92 16.68 27.04 12.67
C ASN A 92 17.68 27.68 11.69
N ALA A 93 17.35 27.80 10.41
CA ALA A 93 18.20 28.51 9.46
C ALA A 93 18.26 29.99 9.85
N PRO A 94 19.45 30.61 9.95
CA PRO A 94 19.57 32.02 10.24
C PRO A 94 18.86 32.80 9.14
N HIS A 95 17.77 33.47 9.50
CA HIS A 95 17.07 34.38 8.60
C HIS A 95 17.99 35.58 8.38
N PHE A 96 18.61 35.68 7.21
CA PHE A 96 19.24 36.93 6.80
C PHE A 96 18.11 37.95 6.65
N LYS A 97 17.96 38.83 7.66
CA LYS A 97 17.14 40.04 7.56
C LYS A 97 17.58 40.79 6.31
N SER A 98 16.75 40.77 5.26
CA SER A 98 16.91 41.70 4.16
C SER A 98 16.63 43.09 4.72
N ALA A 99 17.67 43.92 4.71
CA ALA A 99 17.61 45.34 5.02
C ALA A 99 16.68 46.09 4.05
#